data_AF-A0A7T8GPQ3-F1
#
_entry.id   AF-A0A7T8GPQ3-F1
#
_cell.length_a   1.000
_cell.length_b   1.000
_cell.length_c   1.000
_cell.angle_alpha   90.00
_cell.angle_beta   90.00
_cell.angle_gamma   90.00
#
_symmetry.space_group_name_H-M   'P 1'
#
loop_
_entity.id
_entity.type
_entity.pdbx_description
1 polymer ?
#
loop_
_entity_poly.entity_id
_entity_poly.type
_entity_poly.pdbx_seq_one_letter_code
_entity_poly.pdbx_strand_id
1 'polypeptide(L)'
;MEENEAKKRVSVGHLSSILGCDTLIRLSISSKDPSKEKERILEILQRGLKDIASHCFEHWSSDKEVFLGFALCTEDNARKSNNIIMGPYAELKEESKSFRDFWGSECKIRRFLDGTIKETIEIENRSGPSYLALAIIQHLKSIHFDSIALSGSFYNLSPFVPMTFQGNEALKVVRAAYSSLVRLLQDEASTDSLPIRKVRCIPRRYTTAGTLSAIEPPKPLPNALLFDLQSSEQPHPTLLESLPIRLDITTKKYLSPELFSKLRLAYLIDLQRKFSKNLNLSSWIKNGELVLLYKGFNWRIGVEEPVKKGGESNEASGSIYEFFYHLSLRFPSWSGSCWAVRQWISSRFLDGVIPEVSLDIILAHVFLNPLLPSAPASVESAFLRFLDFLSFTDFKETPLILNFENCLSQERRAVFDKSFTLERARLPPLASLTIFDDPHSQHTSAIGPKDLTRLVNCARQSLYSFLSPKGGGLVNLSSFEIHLDKFQDKSLDALIHLLLPKEEAPPPPLHTASNKGKKRKKDSSYPLPILDFDPLGYIWRRSEPPMSKPGSIGVKFNAEALSKTSSSMMKPHGKRRKDSELEANPEAMLEDFRILGKGFVKSVTLLTHS
;
A
#
# COMPACT_ATOMS: atom_id res chain seq x y z
N MET A 1 -1.92 14.42 28.10
CA MET A 1 -2.51 13.40 27.21
C MET A 1 -1.46 12.36 26.80
N GLU A 2 -0.31 12.79 26.25
CA GLU A 2 0.87 11.93 25.99
C GLU A 2 1.30 11.09 27.20
N GLU A 3 1.28 11.66 28.41
CA GLU A 3 1.68 10.95 29.64
C GLU A 3 0.75 9.77 29.98
N ASN A 4 -0.54 9.84 29.61
CA ASN A 4 -1.53 8.80 29.91
C ASN A 4 -1.49 7.69 28.85
N GLU A 5 -1.23 8.04 27.58
CA GLU A 5 -0.96 7.05 26.53
C GLU A 5 0.38 6.34 26.71
N ALA A 6 1.43 7.06 27.12
CA ALA A 6 2.73 6.49 27.45
C ALA A 6 2.60 5.47 28.59
N LYS A 7 1.85 5.77 29.65
CA LYS A 7 1.55 4.82 30.75
C LYS A 7 0.83 3.55 30.27
N LYS A 8 -0.11 3.67 29.32
CA LYS A 8 -0.79 2.51 28.70
C LYS A 8 0.17 1.65 27.88
N ARG A 9 1.09 2.26 27.12
CA ARG A 9 2.11 1.55 26.31
C ARG A 9 3.17 0.86 27.17
N VAL A 10 3.55 1.46 28.31
CA VAL A 10 4.50 0.87 29.29
C VAL A 10 3.96 -0.44 29.89
N SER A 11 2.64 -0.62 29.94
CA SER A 11 2.04 -1.90 30.38
C SER A 11 2.27 -3.07 29.40
N VAL A 12 2.75 -2.78 28.18
CA VAL A 12 2.95 -3.74 27.09
C VAL A 12 4.45 -3.90 26.79
N GLY A 13 5.22 -4.30 27.81
CA GLY A 13 6.63 -4.68 27.67
C GLY A 13 7.51 -3.62 26.99
N HIS A 14 8.32 -4.04 26.01
CA HIS A 14 9.27 -3.19 25.28
C HIS A 14 8.67 -2.42 24.10
N LEU A 15 7.33 -2.35 23.96
CA LEU A 15 6.67 -1.77 22.79
C LEU A 15 7.12 -0.32 22.53
N SER A 16 7.21 0.53 23.55
CA SER A 16 7.62 1.93 23.39
C SER A 16 9.04 2.07 22.80
N SER A 17 9.98 1.24 23.26
CA SER A 17 11.35 1.22 22.76
C SER A 17 11.44 0.65 21.34
N ILE A 18 10.66 -0.39 21.05
CA ILE A 18 10.61 -1.02 19.72
C ILE A 18 10.03 -0.07 18.68
N LEU A 19 9.00 0.71 19.03
CA LEU A 19 8.41 1.69 18.11
C LEU A 19 9.44 2.75 17.67
N GLY A 20 10.50 2.98 18.45
CA GLY A 20 11.63 3.86 18.12
C GLY A 20 12.61 3.27 17.11
N CYS A 21 12.53 1.98 16.85
CA CYS A 21 13.39 1.28 15.91
C CYS A 21 12.74 1.20 14.53
N ASP A 22 13.53 1.34 13.48
CA ASP A 22 13.11 1.05 12.11
C ASP A 22 13.48 -0.36 11.67
N THR A 23 14.56 -0.88 12.25
CA THR A 23 15.10 -2.21 12.00
C THR A 23 15.37 -2.91 13.33
N LEU A 24 14.93 -4.16 13.47
CA LEU A 24 15.25 -5.02 14.61
C LEU A 24 15.94 -6.28 14.09
N ILE A 25 17.03 -6.68 14.73
CA ILE A 25 17.74 -7.93 14.42
C ILE A 25 17.79 -8.83 15.66
N ARG A 26 17.69 -10.14 15.45
CA ARG A 26 17.86 -11.15 16.48
C ARG A 26 19.18 -11.87 16.26
N LEU A 27 20.02 -11.88 17.28
CA LEU A 27 21.32 -12.55 17.28
C LEU A 27 21.23 -13.76 18.19
N SER A 28 21.57 -14.95 17.65
CA SER A 28 21.82 -16.13 18.46
C SER A 28 23.32 -16.37 18.54
N ILE A 29 23.90 -16.09 19.71
CA ILE A 29 25.34 -16.06 19.95
C ILE A 29 25.75 -17.35 20.68
N SER A 30 26.46 -18.23 19.98
CA SER A 30 27.01 -19.48 20.51
C SER A 30 28.46 -19.31 21.00
N SER A 31 28.74 -18.25 21.76
CA SER A 31 30.07 -17.95 22.33
C SER A 31 30.16 -18.38 23.81
N LYS A 32 31.40 -18.57 24.30
CA LYS A 32 31.67 -18.77 25.74
C LYS A 32 31.32 -17.52 26.56
N ASP A 33 31.44 -16.34 25.94
CA ASP A 33 31.05 -15.04 26.52
C ASP A 33 30.16 -14.29 25.51
N PRO A 34 28.83 -14.48 25.60
CA PRO A 34 27.87 -13.87 24.68
C PRO A 34 27.85 -12.33 24.75
N SER A 35 28.09 -11.75 25.94
CA SER A 35 28.06 -10.30 26.15
C SER A 35 29.21 -9.60 25.44
N LYS A 36 30.43 -10.13 25.59
CA LYS A 36 31.62 -9.60 24.92
C LYS A 36 31.54 -9.75 23.40
N GLU A 37 31.03 -10.88 22.92
CA GLU A 37 30.84 -11.08 21.48
C GLU A 37 29.76 -10.13 20.92
N LYS A 38 28.68 -9.87 21.67
CA LYS A 38 27.67 -8.86 21.32
C LYS A 38 28.28 -7.47 21.18
N GLU A 39 29.13 -7.04 22.10
CA GLU A 39 29.80 -5.73 22.04
C GLU A 39 30.67 -5.61 20.79
N ARG A 40 31.48 -6.64 20.51
CA ARG A 40 32.28 -6.71 19.28
C ARG A 40 31.41 -6.62 18.02
N ILE A 41 30.28 -7.33 17.98
CA ILE A 41 29.33 -7.26 16.87
C ILE A 41 28.76 -5.85 16.74
N LEU A 42 28.33 -5.26 17.85
CA LEU A 42 27.74 -3.94 17.86
C LEU A 42 28.72 -2.87 17.35
N GLU A 43 29.99 -2.93 17.72
CA GLU A 43 31.03 -2.03 17.20
C GLU A 43 31.20 -2.14 15.68
N ILE A 44 31.23 -3.37 15.16
CA ILE A 44 31.34 -3.62 13.71
C ILE A 44 30.10 -3.12 12.98
N LEU A 45 28.90 -3.39 13.52
CA LEU A 45 27.65 -2.90 12.94
C LEU A 45 27.56 -1.38 12.97
N GLN A 46 27.93 -0.72 14.08
CA GLN A 46 27.96 0.73 14.18
C GLN A 46 28.96 1.35 13.18
N ARG A 47 30.12 0.72 12.99
CA ARG A 47 31.10 1.16 11.99
C ARG A 47 30.56 1.04 10.56
N GLY A 48 29.91 -0.08 10.24
CA GLY A 48 29.40 -0.33 8.89
C GLY A 48 28.10 0.40 8.56
N LEU A 49 27.27 0.68 9.55
CA LEU A 49 26.00 1.41 9.42
C LEU A 49 26.16 2.92 9.65
N LYS A 50 27.39 3.41 9.78
CA LYS A 50 27.66 4.85 9.94
C LYS A 50 26.93 5.66 8.86
N ASP A 51 26.27 6.73 9.29
CA ASP A 51 25.45 7.62 8.46
C ASP A 51 24.19 6.97 7.82
N ILE A 52 23.95 5.68 8.06
CA ILE A 52 22.80 4.91 7.53
C ILE A 52 21.81 4.58 8.64
N ALA A 53 22.30 4.08 9.77
CA ALA A 53 21.47 3.72 10.91
C ALA A 53 22.22 3.87 12.23
N SER A 54 21.52 4.27 13.28
CA SER A 54 22.05 4.37 14.63
C SER A 54 21.42 3.32 15.54
N HIS A 55 22.24 2.64 16.35
CA HIS A 55 21.76 1.74 17.38
C HIS A 55 20.93 2.51 18.42
N CYS A 56 19.73 2.00 18.74
CA CYS A 56 18.78 2.68 19.64
C CYS A 56 18.10 1.76 20.65
N PHE A 57 18.26 0.44 20.56
CA PHE A 57 17.59 -0.50 21.44
C PHE A 57 18.38 -1.81 21.59
N GLU A 58 18.44 -2.33 22.81
CA GLU A 58 19.00 -3.63 23.13
C GLU A 58 18.09 -4.37 24.11
N HIS A 59 17.86 -5.66 23.87
CA HIS A 59 17.17 -6.53 24.83
C HIS A 59 17.66 -7.98 24.74
N TRP A 60 18.00 -8.57 25.89
CA TRP A 60 18.34 -9.98 26.00
C TRP A 60 17.09 -10.80 26.28
N SER A 61 16.74 -11.70 25.36
CA SER A 61 15.63 -12.65 25.57
C SER A 61 16.08 -13.95 26.26
N SER A 62 17.36 -14.30 26.15
CA SER A 62 18.01 -15.41 26.88
C SER A 62 19.52 -15.18 26.92
N ASP A 63 20.27 -15.97 27.69
CA ASP A 63 21.73 -15.85 27.80
C ASP A 63 22.49 -15.93 26.47
N LYS A 64 21.85 -16.45 25.42
CA LYS A 64 22.44 -16.60 24.08
C LYS A 64 21.69 -15.84 23.00
N GLU A 65 20.60 -15.15 23.34
CA GLU A 65 19.78 -14.43 22.36
C GLU A 65 19.57 -12.97 22.74
N VAL A 66 20.05 -12.09 21.86
CA VAL A 66 19.93 -10.64 22.00
C VAL A 66 19.25 -10.04 20.78
N PHE A 67 18.42 -9.03 21.05
CA PHE A 67 17.77 -8.22 20.05
C PHE A 67 18.42 -6.85 20.02
N LEU A 68 18.82 -6.41 18.82
CA LEU A 68 19.40 -5.09 18.59
C LEU A 68 18.51 -4.31 17.64
N GLY A 69 18.13 -3.10 18.04
CA GLY A 69 17.30 -2.20 17.26
C GLY A 69 18.11 -1.01 16.73
N PHE A 70 17.79 -0.62 15.50
CA PHE A 70 18.43 0.46 14.78
C PHE A 70 17.37 1.42 14.22
N ALA A 71 17.60 2.72 14.39
CA ALA A 71 16.83 3.78 13.76
C ALA A 71 17.54 4.21 12.46
N LEU A 72 16.81 4.31 11.35
CA LEU A 72 17.40 4.69 10.07
C LEU A 72 17.59 6.20 10.00
N CYS A 73 18.74 6.64 9.50
CA CYS A 73 19.02 8.04 9.24
C CYS A 73 18.14 8.53 8.09
N THR A 74 17.40 9.61 8.29
CA THR A 74 16.45 10.16 7.31
C THR A 74 17.05 11.24 6.41
N GLU A 75 18.33 11.59 6.61
CA GLU A 75 19.04 12.60 5.82
C GLU A 75 19.38 12.10 4.40
N ASP A 76 19.37 13.02 3.43
CA ASP A 76 19.48 12.74 1.99
C ASP A 76 20.78 12.03 1.56
N ASN A 77 21.84 12.09 2.37
CA ASN A 77 23.13 11.48 2.03
C ASN A 77 23.11 9.94 2.14
N ALA A 78 22.34 9.37 3.07
CA ALA A 78 22.19 7.93 3.24
C ALA A 78 21.43 7.26 2.08
N ARG A 79 20.56 8.02 1.41
CA ARG A 79 19.56 7.53 0.45
C ARG A 79 19.99 7.59 -1.02
N LYS A 80 21.14 8.23 -1.32
CA LYS A 80 21.67 8.41 -2.68
C LYS A 80 22.63 7.31 -3.13
N SER A 81 23.05 6.47 -2.20
CA SER A 81 23.89 5.32 -2.49
C SER A 81 23.01 4.27 -3.20
N ASN A 82 23.18 4.10 -4.52
CA ASN A 82 22.59 3.01 -5.31
C ASN A 82 23.18 1.66 -4.88
N ASN A 83 22.97 1.30 -3.62
CA ASN A 83 23.65 0.21 -2.91
C ASN A 83 25.18 0.31 -2.92
N ILE A 84 25.75 1.51 -3.03
CA ILE A 84 27.19 1.74 -3.11
C ILE A 84 27.65 2.49 -1.87
N ILE A 85 28.45 1.84 -1.03
CA ILE A 85 29.07 2.49 0.12
C ILE A 85 30.33 3.21 -0.36
N MET A 86 30.39 4.51 -0.09
CA MET A 86 31.56 5.33 -0.39
C MET A 86 32.56 5.25 0.75
N GLY A 87 33.79 4.89 0.41
CA GLY A 87 34.94 4.87 1.30
C GLY A 87 35.82 6.12 1.17
N PRO A 88 37.07 6.03 1.68
CA PRO A 88 38.03 7.11 1.62
C PRO A 88 38.53 7.39 0.19
N TYR A 89 39.24 8.50 0.01
CA TYR A 89 39.96 8.77 -1.23
C TYR A 89 40.99 7.69 -1.51
N ALA A 90 41.07 7.23 -2.76
CA ALA A 90 41.97 6.14 -3.16
C ALA A 90 43.46 6.46 -2.95
N GLU A 91 43.81 7.73 -2.83
CA GLU A 91 45.16 8.20 -2.53
C GLU A 91 45.58 7.93 -1.07
N LEU A 92 44.61 7.84 -0.15
CA LEU A 92 44.84 7.57 1.26
C LEU A 92 45.07 6.07 1.46
N LYS A 93 46.32 5.62 1.27
CA LYS A 93 46.69 4.19 1.24
C LYS A 93 46.32 3.44 2.53
N GLU A 94 46.54 4.05 3.69
CA GLU A 94 46.25 3.43 4.99
C GLU A 94 44.75 3.26 5.23
N GLU A 95 43.97 4.33 5.01
CA GLU A 95 42.51 4.29 5.15
C GLU A 95 41.88 3.35 4.12
N SER A 96 42.38 3.35 2.88
CA SER A 96 41.93 2.45 1.82
C SER A 96 42.20 0.99 2.18
N LYS A 97 43.35 0.70 2.81
CA LYS A 97 43.65 -0.66 3.30
C LYS A 97 42.68 -1.06 4.41
N SER A 98 42.48 -0.19 5.42
CA SER A 98 41.52 -0.43 6.50
C SER A 98 40.08 -0.61 5.99
N PHE A 99 39.71 0.10 4.92
CA PHE A 99 38.41 -0.06 4.26
C PHE A 99 38.28 -1.43 3.61
N ARG A 100 39.27 -1.88 2.83
CA ARG A 100 39.27 -3.21 2.18
C ARG A 100 39.30 -4.35 3.20
N ASP A 101 40.09 -4.21 4.25
CA ASP A 101 40.18 -5.21 5.32
C ASP A 101 38.84 -5.35 6.07
N PHE A 102 38.07 -4.26 6.18
CA PHE A 102 36.77 -4.26 6.85
C PHE A 102 35.62 -4.72 5.94
N TRP A 103 35.58 -4.28 4.69
CA TRP A 103 34.47 -4.54 3.75
C TRP A 103 34.67 -5.76 2.86
N GLY A 104 35.85 -6.38 2.89
CA GLY A 104 36.17 -7.59 2.15
C GLY A 104 36.75 -7.33 0.75
N SER A 105 36.98 -8.43 0.01
CA SER A 105 37.70 -8.42 -1.27
C SER A 105 36.95 -7.76 -2.43
N GLU A 106 35.64 -7.54 -2.32
CA GLU A 106 34.79 -6.98 -3.38
C GLU A 106 34.88 -5.44 -3.50
N CYS A 107 35.75 -4.80 -2.70
CA CYS A 107 36.01 -3.37 -2.80
C CYS A 107 36.64 -3.00 -4.15
N LYS A 108 36.16 -1.90 -4.73
CA LYS A 108 36.59 -1.37 -6.03
C LYS A 108 36.81 0.13 -5.94
N ILE A 109 37.79 0.61 -6.70
CA ILE A 109 38.03 2.04 -6.87
C ILE A 109 37.07 2.58 -7.94
N ARG A 110 36.33 3.65 -7.62
CA ARG A 110 35.39 4.29 -8.54
C ARG A 110 35.68 5.78 -8.70
N ARG A 111 35.66 6.25 -9.95
CA ARG A 111 35.67 7.67 -10.29
C ARG A 111 34.24 8.21 -10.36
N PHE A 112 33.96 9.29 -9.66
CA PHE A 112 32.66 9.94 -9.60
C PHE A 112 32.57 11.14 -10.56
N LEU A 113 31.36 11.64 -10.79
CA LEU A 113 31.07 12.77 -11.69
C LEU A 113 31.77 14.07 -11.27
N ASP A 114 32.02 14.23 -9.97
CA ASP A 114 32.79 15.32 -9.40
C ASP A 114 34.31 15.18 -9.61
N GLY A 115 34.75 14.13 -10.31
CA GLY A 115 36.16 13.84 -10.57
C GLY A 115 36.87 13.11 -9.42
N THR A 116 36.22 12.95 -8.26
CA THR A 116 36.83 12.28 -7.11
C THR A 116 37.00 10.78 -7.36
N ILE A 117 38.07 10.21 -6.82
CA ILE A 117 38.37 8.78 -6.90
C ILE A 117 38.37 8.22 -5.48
N LYS A 118 37.43 7.34 -5.18
CA LYS A 118 37.26 6.77 -3.84
C LYS A 118 37.20 5.25 -3.90
N GLU A 119 37.59 4.62 -2.80
CA GLU A 119 37.27 3.21 -2.56
C GLU A 119 35.76 3.07 -2.38
N THR A 120 35.18 2.00 -2.92
CA THR A 120 33.74 1.75 -2.86
C THR A 120 33.45 0.27 -2.74
N ILE A 121 32.30 -0.08 -2.18
CA ILE A 121 31.75 -1.43 -2.25
C ILE A 121 30.29 -1.37 -2.67
N GLU A 122 29.91 -2.26 -3.59
CA GLU A 122 28.53 -2.45 -3.99
C GLU A 122 27.93 -3.59 -3.16
N ILE A 123 26.87 -3.29 -2.43
CA ILE A 123 26.16 -4.23 -1.57
C ILE A 123 25.01 -4.85 -2.34
N GLU A 124 24.92 -6.17 -2.34
CA GLU A 124 23.79 -6.85 -2.97
C GLU A 124 22.52 -6.64 -2.15
N ASN A 125 21.57 -5.87 -2.69
CA ASN A 125 20.32 -5.54 -2.02
C ASN A 125 19.11 -5.84 -2.91
N ARG A 126 18.66 -7.09 -2.86
CA ARG A 126 17.51 -7.58 -3.63
C ARG A 126 16.17 -7.02 -3.15
N SER A 127 16.09 -6.61 -1.89
CA SER A 127 14.88 -6.03 -1.27
C SER A 127 14.75 -4.53 -1.51
N GLY A 128 15.64 -3.91 -2.27
CA GLY A 128 15.52 -2.51 -2.64
C GLY A 128 15.95 -1.49 -1.57
N PRO A 129 15.97 -0.19 -1.93
CA PRO A 129 16.67 0.85 -1.17
C PRO A 129 16.29 0.99 0.31
N SER A 130 15.01 0.80 0.67
CA SER A 130 14.56 0.90 2.06
C SER A 130 15.16 -0.17 2.98
N TYR A 131 15.74 -1.24 2.41
CA TYR A 131 16.32 -2.37 3.13
C TYR A 131 17.86 -2.39 3.08
N LEU A 132 18.50 -1.28 2.70
CA LEU A 132 19.97 -1.19 2.59
C LEU A 132 20.69 -1.53 3.90
N ALA A 133 20.21 -1.00 5.04
CA ALA A 133 20.83 -1.28 6.34
C ALA A 133 20.85 -2.79 6.65
N LEU A 134 19.78 -3.49 6.29
CA LEU A 134 19.69 -4.94 6.39
C LEU A 134 20.73 -5.63 5.48
N ALA A 135 20.79 -5.24 4.21
CA ALA A 135 21.77 -5.81 3.28
C ALA A 135 23.21 -5.62 3.77
N ILE A 136 23.51 -4.47 4.39
CA ILE A 136 24.81 -4.21 5.03
C ILE A 136 25.06 -5.15 6.21
N ILE A 137 24.09 -5.34 7.09
CA ILE A 137 24.20 -6.27 8.22
C ILE A 137 24.47 -7.69 7.73
N GLN A 138 23.78 -8.13 6.67
CA GLN A 138 24.01 -9.44 6.04
C GLN A 138 25.39 -9.56 5.41
N HIS A 139 25.86 -8.51 4.74
CA HIS A 139 27.20 -8.46 4.17
C HIS A 139 28.28 -8.55 5.25
N LEU A 140 28.17 -7.74 6.31
CA LEU A 140 29.11 -7.75 7.44
C LEU A 140 29.12 -9.09 8.18
N LYS A 141 27.96 -9.76 8.27
CA LYS A 141 27.87 -11.12 8.80
C LYS A 141 28.78 -12.09 8.03
N SER A 142 28.70 -12.06 6.69
CA SER A 142 29.49 -12.97 5.84
C SER A 142 31.00 -12.75 5.91
N ILE A 143 31.44 -11.59 6.42
CA ILE A 143 32.86 -11.25 6.53
C ILE A 143 33.37 -11.51 7.93
N HIS A 144 32.64 -11.06 8.95
CA HIS A 144 33.13 -10.99 10.32
C HIS A 144 32.59 -12.10 11.24
N PHE A 145 31.44 -12.71 10.92
CA PHE A 145 30.67 -13.52 11.87
C PHE A 145 29.98 -14.76 11.29
N ASP A 146 30.63 -15.50 10.38
CA ASP A 146 30.04 -16.68 9.69
C ASP A 146 29.51 -17.78 10.63
N SER A 147 30.06 -17.92 11.84
CA SER A 147 29.62 -18.92 12.83
C SER A 147 28.37 -18.54 13.61
N ILE A 148 27.85 -17.32 13.43
CA ILE A 148 26.72 -16.80 14.20
C ILE A 148 25.43 -16.95 13.40
N ALA A 149 24.42 -17.56 14.01
CA ALA A 149 23.06 -17.54 13.49
C ALA A 149 22.45 -16.14 13.72
N LEU A 150 22.86 -15.20 12.86
CA LEU A 150 22.19 -13.92 12.71
C LEU A 150 20.91 -14.19 11.92
N SER A 151 19.82 -14.41 12.65
CA SER A 151 18.47 -14.36 12.11
C SER A 151 18.02 -12.92 12.28
N GLY A 152 18.25 -12.08 11.27
CA GLY A 152 17.54 -10.80 11.28
C GLY A 152 16.05 -11.10 11.22
N SER A 153 15.38 -11.10 12.37
CA SER A 153 13.94 -10.98 12.44
C SER A 153 13.64 -9.53 12.12
N PHE A 154 13.92 -9.14 10.88
CA PHE A 154 13.19 -8.04 10.31
C PHE A 154 11.76 -8.45 10.49
N TYR A 155 10.99 -7.47 10.86
CA TYR A 155 9.57 -7.48 10.80
C TYR A 155 9.09 -7.73 9.36
N ASN A 156 9.48 -8.83 8.71
CA ASN A 156 9.82 -8.80 7.30
C ASN A 156 8.55 -8.79 6.46
N LEU A 157 8.07 -7.59 6.16
CA LEU A 157 7.06 -7.39 5.15
C LEU A 157 7.69 -7.48 3.76
N SER A 158 9.03 -7.44 3.60
CA SER A 158 9.69 -7.44 2.29
C SER A 158 9.39 -8.63 1.35
N PRO A 159 9.14 -9.88 1.82
CA PRO A 159 8.73 -10.97 0.91
C PRO A 159 7.33 -10.73 0.38
N PHE A 160 6.53 -9.94 1.10
CA PHE A 160 5.13 -9.68 0.80
C PHE A 160 4.95 -8.37 0.04
N VAL A 161 5.66 -7.31 0.43
CA VAL A 161 5.64 -5.99 -0.21
C VAL A 161 6.36 -6.13 -1.55
N PRO A 162 5.69 -5.89 -2.70
CA PRO A 162 6.37 -5.93 -3.99
C PRO A 162 7.58 -4.98 -4.03
N MET A 163 8.67 -5.40 -4.69
CA MET A 163 9.89 -4.57 -4.85
C MET A 163 9.61 -3.16 -5.37
N THR A 164 8.51 -2.98 -6.11
CA THR A 164 8.04 -1.67 -6.59
C THR A 164 7.74 -0.66 -5.49
N PHE A 165 7.46 -1.12 -4.27
CA PHE A 165 7.09 -0.28 -3.11
C PHE A 165 8.17 -0.23 -2.03
N GLN A 166 9.31 -0.89 -2.27
CA GLN A 166 10.46 -0.96 -1.37
C GLN A 166 11.51 0.14 -1.67
N GLY A 167 11.23 1.01 -2.64
CA GLY A 167 12.04 2.19 -2.93
C GLY A 167 11.46 3.10 -4.00
N ASN A 168 12.06 4.28 -4.15
CA ASN A 168 11.60 5.29 -5.11
C ASN A 168 11.94 4.95 -6.57
N GLU A 169 12.91 4.06 -6.84
CA GLU A 169 13.41 3.78 -8.21
C GLU A 169 12.34 3.19 -9.14
N ALA A 170 11.59 2.18 -8.69
CA ALA A 170 10.51 1.61 -9.50
C ALA A 170 9.38 2.64 -9.75
N LEU A 171 9.09 3.48 -8.76
CA LEU A 171 8.15 4.58 -8.91
C LEU A 171 8.66 5.66 -9.88
N LYS A 172 9.99 5.84 -10.04
CA LYS A 172 10.55 6.75 -11.06
C LYS A 172 10.15 6.32 -12.47
N VAL A 173 10.09 5.03 -12.76
CA VAL A 173 9.67 4.51 -14.08
C VAL A 173 8.23 4.92 -14.36
N VAL A 174 7.32 4.69 -13.41
CA VAL A 174 5.91 5.07 -13.53
C VAL A 174 5.76 6.59 -13.64
N ARG A 175 6.47 7.36 -12.81
CA ARG A 175 6.48 8.85 -12.83
C ARG A 175 7.02 9.40 -14.15
N ALA A 176 8.05 8.79 -14.73
CA ALA A 176 8.59 9.16 -16.03
C ALA A 176 7.59 8.83 -17.16
N ALA A 177 6.91 7.68 -17.09
CA ALA A 177 5.85 7.32 -18.02
C ALA A 177 4.66 8.29 -17.93
N TYR A 178 4.22 8.63 -16.71
CA TYR A 178 3.19 9.65 -16.46
C TYR A 178 3.60 11.01 -17.02
N SER A 179 4.79 11.51 -16.68
CA SER A 179 5.27 12.82 -17.16
C SER A 179 5.33 12.88 -18.69
N SER A 180 5.73 11.78 -19.32
CA SER A 180 5.73 11.65 -20.78
C SER A 180 4.31 11.60 -21.37
N LEU A 181 3.37 10.96 -20.69
CA LEU A 181 1.96 10.92 -21.11
C LEU A 181 1.30 12.30 -20.97
N VAL A 182 1.60 13.04 -19.91
CA VAL A 182 1.13 14.42 -19.72
C VAL A 182 1.60 15.30 -20.89
N ARG A 183 2.88 15.22 -21.26
CA ARG A 183 3.41 15.93 -22.43
C ARG A 183 2.71 15.51 -23.72
N LEU A 184 2.54 14.21 -23.95
CA LEU A 184 1.81 13.71 -25.12
C LEU A 184 0.36 14.24 -25.18
N LEU A 185 -0.33 14.27 -24.05
CA LEU A 185 -1.67 14.83 -23.97
C LEU A 185 -1.67 16.34 -24.27
N GLN A 186 -0.70 17.08 -23.73
CA GLN A 186 -0.58 18.52 -23.93
C GLN A 186 -0.16 18.91 -25.35
N ASP A 187 0.77 18.17 -25.95
CA ASP A 187 1.38 18.51 -27.24
C ASP A 187 0.55 17.99 -28.43
N GLU A 188 0.07 16.74 -28.35
CA GLU A 188 -0.53 16.04 -29.50
C GLU A 188 -2.05 15.90 -29.39
N ALA A 189 -2.59 15.82 -28.17
CA ALA A 189 -4.04 15.63 -27.96
C ALA A 189 -4.79 16.95 -27.76
N SER A 190 -4.18 17.91 -27.07
CA SER A 190 -4.71 19.26 -26.85
C SER A 190 -4.74 20.02 -28.17
N THR A 191 -5.88 20.63 -28.47
CA THR A 191 -6.07 21.47 -29.67
C THR A 191 -6.92 22.67 -29.29
N ASP A 192 -6.95 23.73 -30.09
CA ASP A 192 -7.79 24.91 -29.83
C ASP A 192 -9.27 24.54 -29.62
N SER A 193 -9.74 23.51 -30.33
CA SER A 193 -11.11 22.97 -30.19
C SER A 193 -11.35 22.13 -28.94
N LEU A 194 -10.30 21.54 -28.36
CA LEU A 194 -10.37 20.58 -27.25
C LEU A 194 -9.19 20.79 -26.28
N PRO A 195 -9.11 21.94 -25.60
CA PRO A 195 -7.96 22.28 -24.76
C PRO A 195 -7.93 21.42 -23.49
N ILE A 196 -6.81 20.72 -23.27
CA ILE A 196 -6.53 20.08 -21.98
C ILE A 196 -5.84 21.11 -21.10
N ARG A 197 -6.46 21.46 -19.97
CA ARG A 197 -5.94 22.52 -19.09
C ARG A 197 -5.09 21.97 -17.97
N LYS A 198 -5.59 20.94 -17.32
CA LYS A 198 -4.89 20.26 -16.24
C LYS A 198 -5.04 18.76 -16.42
N VAL A 199 -3.91 18.07 -16.31
CA VAL A 199 -3.86 16.61 -16.20
C VAL A 199 -3.50 16.30 -14.77
N ARG A 200 -4.39 15.62 -14.05
CA ARG A 200 -4.17 15.17 -12.68
C ARG A 200 -4.06 13.66 -12.70
N CYS A 201 -2.98 13.11 -12.18
CA CYS A 201 -3.01 11.70 -11.82
C CYS A 201 -3.82 11.57 -10.54
N ILE A 202 -4.79 10.66 -10.49
CA ILE A 202 -5.28 10.23 -9.18
C ILE A 202 -4.30 9.13 -8.75
N PRO A 203 -3.46 9.38 -7.73
CA PRO A 203 -2.47 8.46 -7.25
C PRO A 203 -3.05 7.29 -6.46
N ARG A 204 -4.37 7.09 -6.56
CA ARG A 204 -5.19 6.06 -5.91
C ARG A 204 -4.59 4.66 -5.97
N ARG A 205 -3.65 4.42 -6.89
CA ARG A 205 -3.00 3.13 -7.14
C ARG A 205 -1.51 3.20 -7.49
N TYR A 206 -0.79 4.31 -7.27
CA TYR A 206 0.68 4.28 -7.44
C TYR A 206 1.34 3.27 -6.49
N THR A 207 0.66 2.89 -5.40
CA THR A 207 1.11 1.98 -4.35
C THR A 207 0.71 0.52 -4.57
N THR A 208 0.01 0.18 -5.66
CA THR A 208 -0.40 -1.22 -5.99
C THR A 208 -0.30 -1.57 -7.48
N ALA A 209 -0.62 -0.65 -8.40
CA ALA A 209 -0.77 -0.97 -9.82
C ALA A 209 0.54 -0.94 -10.64
N GLY A 210 1.64 -0.42 -10.09
CA GLY A 210 2.93 -0.38 -10.80
C GLY A 210 3.43 -1.77 -11.21
N THR A 211 3.16 -2.79 -10.40
CA THR A 211 3.51 -4.19 -10.66
C THR A 211 2.48 -4.90 -11.55
N LEU A 212 1.21 -4.46 -11.52
CA LEU A 212 0.07 -5.07 -12.23
C LEU A 212 -0.26 -4.40 -13.57
N SER A 213 0.56 -3.47 -14.06
CA SER A 213 0.37 -2.86 -15.39
C SER A 213 1.51 -3.17 -16.35
N ALA A 214 2.67 -3.59 -15.83
CA ALA A 214 3.85 -3.93 -16.62
C ALA A 214 3.67 -5.30 -17.30
N ILE A 215 3.10 -5.29 -18.50
CA ILE A 215 3.07 -6.47 -19.38
C ILE A 215 4.43 -6.56 -20.08
N GLU A 216 5.19 -7.63 -19.85
CA GLU A 216 6.05 -8.16 -20.90
C GLU A 216 5.16 -8.92 -21.90
N PRO A 217 5.30 -8.69 -23.22
CA PRO A 217 4.51 -9.43 -24.19
C PRO A 217 4.82 -10.93 -24.05
N PRO A 218 3.81 -11.81 -23.90
CA PRO A 218 4.06 -13.24 -23.81
C PRO A 218 4.78 -13.73 -25.07
N LYS A 219 5.72 -14.65 -24.88
CA LYS A 219 6.42 -15.30 -26.01
C LYS A 219 5.38 -16.11 -26.80
N PRO A 220 5.30 -15.97 -28.13
CA PRO A 220 4.40 -16.81 -28.92
C PRO A 220 4.83 -18.27 -28.81
N LEU A 221 3.89 -19.14 -28.46
CA LEU A 221 4.06 -20.58 -28.51
C LEU A 221 4.37 -20.99 -29.96
N PRO A 222 5.38 -21.85 -30.21
CA PRO A 222 5.65 -22.35 -31.54
C PRO A 222 4.50 -23.25 -31.99
N ASN A 223 4.04 -23.00 -33.22
CA ASN A 223 3.05 -23.74 -34.01
C ASN A 223 2.72 -25.17 -33.53
N ALA A 224 1.46 -25.40 -33.19
CA ALA A 224 0.83 -26.70 -33.36
C ALA A 224 -0.62 -26.51 -33.82
N LEU A 225 -0.87 -26.94 -35.05
CA LEU A 225 -2.19 -27.24 -35.60
C LEU A 225 -2.70 -28.52 -34.92
N LEU A 226 -3.86 -28.48 -34.27
CA LEU A 226 -4.98 -29.44 -34.41
C LEU A 226 -6.04 -29.10 -33.36
N PHE A 227 -7.30 -29.05 -33.79
CA PHE A 227 -8.44 -29.05 -32.88
C PHE A 227 -8.52 -30.40 -32.18
N ASP A 228 -8.42 -30.42 -30.85
CA ASP A 228 -8.97 -31.50 -30.05
C ASP A 228 -9.65 -30.92 -28.80
N LEU A 229 -10.95 -31.20 -28.67
CA LEU A 229 -11.83 -30.74 -27.60
C LEU A 229 -11.71 -31.68 -26.41
N GLN A 230 -10.55 -31.71 -25.77
CA GLN A 230 -10.37 -32.34 -24.45
C GLN A 230 -9.48 -31.46 -23.57
N SER A 231 -10.13 -30.85 -22.55
CA SER A 231 -9.54 -30.28 -21.34
C SER A 231 -8.07 -29.83 -21.43
N SER A 232 -7.80 -28.84 -22.27
CA SER A 232 -6.58 -28.02 -22.16
C SER A 232 -6.91 -26.87 -21.24
N GLU A 233 -6.31 -26.83 -20.05
CA GLU A 233 -6.27 -25.63 -19.20
C GLU A 233 -5.73 -24.47 -20.06
N GLN A 234 -6.62 -23.64 -20.60
CA GLN A 234 -6.20 -22.44 -21.32
C GLN A 234 -5.66 -21.45 -20.29
N PRO A 235 -4.50 -20.82 -20.53
CA PRO A 235 -3.99 -19.79 -19.64
C PRO A 235 -5.01 -18.65 -19.55
N HIS A 236 -5.54 -18.43 -18.36
CA HIS A 236 -6.53 -17.40 -18.10
C HIS A 236 -5.87 -16.01 -18.13
N PRO A 237 -6.54 -14.96 -18.63
CA PRO A 237 -5.97 -13.61 -18.69
C PRO A 237 -5.66 -13.07 -17.29
N THR A 238 -4.46 -12.53 -17.09
CA THR A 238 -4.05 -11.85 -15.86
C THR A 238 -4.93 -10.62 -15.61
N LEU A 239 -5.42 -10.45 -14.38
CA LEU A 239 -6.19 -9.29 -13.96
C LEU A 239 -5.26 -8.08 -13.86
N LEU A 240 -5.31 -7.19 -14.84
CA LEU A 240 -4.46 -6.00 -14.89
C LEU A 240 -5.26 -4.77 -14.48
N GLU A 241 -4.68 -3.96 -13.60
CA GLU A 241 -5.28 -2.71 -13.13
C GLU A 241 -4.75 -1.50 -13.92
N SER A 242 -5.64 -0.55 -14.19
CA SER A 242 -5.29 0.69 -14.89
C SER A 242 -4.98 1.86 -13.94
N LEU A 243 -4.02 2.71 -14.32
CA LEU A 243 -3.59 3.92 -13.60
C LEU A 243 -4.53 5.10 -13.93
N PRO A 244 -5.30 5.63 -12.96
CA PRO A 244 -6.31 6.64 -13.25
C PRO A 244 -5.73 8.06 -13.40
N ILE A 245 -6.13 8.72 -14.48
CA ILE A 245 -5.84 10.12 -14.81
C ILE A 245 -7.18 10.86 -14.95
N ARG A 246 -7.20 12.11 -14.51
CA ARG A 246 -8.32 13.04 -14.68
C ARG A 246 -7.88 14.25 -15.50
N LEU A 247 -8.70 14.56 -16.50
CA LEU A 247 -8.56 15.73 -17.34
C LEU A 247 -9.54 16.81 -16.88
N ASP A 248 -9.04 18.04 -16.82
CA ASP A 248 -9.87 19.24 -16.78
C ASP A 248 -9.91 19.87 -18.19
N ILE A 249 -11.12 19.99 -18.73
CA ILE A 249 -11.37 20.39 -20.12
C ILE A 249 -12.31 21.60 -20.26
N THR A 250 -12.94 22.12 -19.19
CA THR A 250 -14.00 23.15 -19.31
C THR A 250 -13.95 24.22 -18.21
N THR A 251 -14.22 25.48 -18.58
CA THR A 251 -14.37 26.63 -17.63
C THR A 251 -15.83 26.84 -17.25
N LYS A 252 -16.77 26.21 -17.96
CA LYS A 252 -18.19 26.44 -17.74
C LYS A 252 -18.55 25.95 -16.34
N LYS A 253 -18.86 26.91 -15.47
CA LYS A 253 -19.22 26.68 -14.06
C LYS A 253 -20.48 25.82 -13.92
N TYR A 254 -21.35 25.86 -14.93
CA TYR A 254 -22.63 25.17 -14.92
C TYR A 254 -22.86 24.44 -16.24
N LEU A 255 -22.81 23.12 -16.16
CA LEU A 255 -23.35 22.19 -17.15
C LEU A 255 -24.33 21.30 -16.38
N SER A 256 -25.49 20.98 -16.97
CA SER A 256 -26.34 19.96 -16.37
C SER A 256 -25.58 18.62 -16.32
N PRO A 257 -25.78 17.77 -15.30
CA PRO A 257 -25.04 16.51 -15.17
C PRO A 257 -25.16 15.63 -16.42
N GLU A 258 -26.33 15.62 -17.05
CA GLU A 258 -26.58 14.88 -18.30
C GLU A 258 -25.78 15.45 -19.48
N LEU A 259 -25.74 16.77 -19.62
CA LEU A 259 -24.99 17.43 -20.70
C LEU A 259 -23.49 17.23 -20.50
N PHE A 260 -23.02 17.32 -19.26
CA PHE A 260 -21.62 17.06 -18.93
C PHE A 260 -21.24 15.60 -19.21
N SER A 261 -22.08 14.63 -18.83
CA SER A 261 -21.83 13.21 -19.11
C SER A 261 -21.70 12.94 -20.62
N LYS A 262 -22.58 13.55 -21.44
CA LYS A 262 -22.50 13.48 -22.91
C LYS A 262 -21.23 14.13 -23.45
N LEU A 263 -20.89 15.32 -22.96
CA LEU A 263 -19.67 16.05 -23.36
C LEU A 263 -18.42 15.26 -23.01
N ARG A 264 -18.35 14.70 -21.80
CA ARG A 264 -17.26 13.84 -21.35
C ARG A 264 -17.07 12.64 -22.28
N LEU A 265 -18.15 11.92 -22.61
CA LEU A 265 -18.07 10.77 -23.51
C LEU A 265 -17.63 11.19 -24.92
N ALA A 266 -18.22 12.25 -25.47
CA ALA A 266 -17.85 12.76 -26.78
C ALA A 266 -16.35 13.15 -26.84
N TYR A 267 -15.86 13.81 -25.79
CA TYR A 267 -14.46 14.20 -25.66
C TYR A 267 -13.53 12.97 -25.67
N LEU A 268 -13.84 11.95 -24.87
CA LEU A 268 -13.03 10.72 -24.79
C LEU A 268 -13.03 9.93 -26.09
N ILE A 269 -14.16 9.90 -26.82
CA ILE A 269 -14.25 9.25 -28.15
C ILE A 269 -13.36 9.96 -29.16
N ASP A 270 -13.35 11.29 -29.18
CA ASP A 270 -12.48 12.04 -30.08
C ASP A 270 -11.00 11.80 -29.77
N LEU A 271 -10.66 11.82 -28.48
CA LEU A 271 -9.32 11.53 -27.98
C LEU A 271 -8.85 10.11 -28.38
N GLN A 272 -9.72 9.10 -28.25
CA GLN A 272 -9.45 7.74 -28.71
C GLN A 272 -9.16 7.68 -30.23
N ARG A 273 -9.94 8.41 -31.03
CA ARG A 273 -9.75 8.47 -32.48
C ARG A 273 -8.41 9.11 -32.84
N LYS A 274 -8.02 10.19 -32.17
CA LYS A 274 -6.70 10.83 -32.35
C LYS A 274 -5.57 9.86 -32.02
N PHE A 275 -5.64 9.16 -30.88
CA PHE A 275 -4.64 8.17 -30.50
C PHE A 275 -4.53 7.00 -31.48
N SER A 276 -5.65 6.53 -32.00
CA SER A 276 -5.68 5.42 -32.96
C SER A 276 -5.16 5.85 -34.34
N LYS A 277 -5.59 7.02 -34.84
CA LYS A 277 -5.26 7.47 -36.20
C LYS A 277 -3.87 8.11 -36.31
N ASN A 278 -3.49 8.96 -35.36
CA ASN A 278 -2.28 9.78 -35.48
C ASN A 278 -1.08 9.09 -34.84
N LEU A 279 -1.28 8.41 -33.69
CA LEU A 279 -0.20 7.88 -32.86
C LEU A 279 -0.10 6.35 -32.87
N ASN A 280 -1.03 5.64 -33.54
CA ASN A 280 -1.12 4.18 -33.57
C ASN A 280 -1.10 3.54 -32.16
N LEU A 281 -1.68 4.21 -31.16
CA LEU A 281 -1.74 3.72 -29.79
C LEU A 281 -3.00 2.86 -29.56
N SER A 282 -2.86 1.78 -28.80
CA SER A 282 -3.98 0.92 -28.43
C SER A 282 -4.83 1.58 -27.35
N SER A 283 -6.08 1.87 -27.67
CA SER A 283 -7.01 2.52 -26.74
C SER A 283 -8.47 2.10 -26.96
N TRP A 284 -9.25 2.04 -25.88
CA TRP A 284 -10.67 1.68 -25.89
C TRP A 284 -11.43 2.37 -24.77
N ILE A 285 -12.74 2.52 -24.90
CA ILE A 285 -13.58 3.14 -23.88
C ILE A 285 -14.26 2.05 -23.05
N LYS A 286 -14.18 2.17 -21.73
CA LYS A 286 -14.83 1.27 -20.76
C LYS A 286 -15.44 2.11 -19.64
N ASN A 287 -16.71 1.87 -19.30
CA ASN A 287 -17.42 2.55 -18.19
C ASN A 287 -17.36 4.10 -18.23
N GLY A 288 -17.31 4.68 -19.43
CA GLY A 288 -17.23 6.14 -19.61
C GLY A 288 -15.85 6.75 -19.34
N GLU A 289 -14.80 5.92 -19.32
CA GLU A 289 -13.40 6.31 -19.22
C GLU A 289 -12.64 5.73 -20.42
N LEU A 290 -11.59 6.42 -20.87
CA LEU A 290 -10.71 5.97 -21.94
C LEU A 290 -9.54 5.19 -21.34
N VAL A 291 -9.37 3.94 -21.74
CA VAL A 291 -8.20 3.14 -21.39
C VAL A 291 -7.17 3.22 -22.52
N LEU A 292 -5.93 3.51 -22.17
CA LEU A 292 -4.80 3.72 -23.08
C LEU A 292 -3.60 2.89 -22.64
N LEU A 293 -3.07 2.05 -23.53
CA LEU A 293 -1.79 1.40 -23.32
C LEU A 293 -0.66 2.32 -23.77
N TYR A 294 0.17 2.78 -22.85
CA TYR A 294 1.29 3.67 -23.15
C TYR A 294 2.51 3.39 -22.27
N LYS A 295 3.67 3.22 -22.92
CA LYS A 295 4.96 2.90 -22.28
C LYS A 295 4.91 1.69 -21.34
N GLY A 296 4.14 0.67 -21.70
CA GLY A 296 4.01 -0.56 -20.91
C GLY A 296 3.10 -0.45 -19.70
N PHE A 297 2.29 0.61 -19.60
CA PHE A 297 1.28 0.79 -18.54
C PHE A 297 -0.11 1.00 -19.15
N ASN A 298 -1.13 0.49 -18.48
CA ASN A 298 -2.53 0.79 -18.79
C ASN A 298 -2.96 2.04 -18.03
N TRP A 299 -3.33 3.10 -18.75
CA TRP A 299 -3.80 4.36 -18.19
C TRP A 299 -5.29 4.49 -18.40
N ARG A 300 -6.01 4.92 -17.37
CA ARG A 300 -7.45 5.15 -17.41
C ARG A 300 -7.74 6.63 -17.30
N ILE A 301 -8.05 7.24 -18.43
CA ILE A 301 -8.25 8.67 -18.58
C ILE A 301 -9.75 8.95 -18.46
N GLY A 302 -10.12 9.67 -17.40
CA GLY A 302 -11.45 10.23 -17.21
C GLY A 302 -11.42 11.76 -17.26
N VAL A 303 -12.60 12.37 -17.30
CA VAL A 303 -12.77 13.83 -17.25
C VAL A 303 -13.44 14.19 -15.94
N GLU A 304 -12.87 15.14 -15.20
CA GLU A 304 -13.41 15.67 -13.95
C GLU A 304 -14.57 16.64 -14.22
N GLU A 305 -15.62 16.53 -13.40
CA GLU A 305 -16.71 17.51 -13.40
C GLU A 305 -16.22 18.87 -12.87
N PRO A 306 -16.65 19.99 -13.48
CA PRO A 306 -16.30 21.32 -12.97
C PRO A 306 -16.88 21.54 -11.58
N VAL A 307 -16.04 21.96 -10.63
CA VAL A 307 -16.43 22.20 -9.24
C VAL A 307 -17.43 23.36 -9.17
N LYS A 308 -18.60 23.13 -8.55
CA LYS A 308 -19.59 24.17 -8.27
C LYS A 308 -19.04 25.09 -7.17
N LYS A 309 -18.55 26.29 -7.52
CA LYS A 309 -18.18 27.32 -6.52
C LYS A 309 -19.46 27.83 -5.84
N GLY A 310 -19.79 27.25 -4.70
CA GLY A 310 -20.87 27.68 -3.80
C GLY A 310 -20.39 28.06 -2.39
N GLY A 311 -19.09 28.24 -2.19
CA GLY A 311 -18.49 28.72 -0.93
C GLY A 311 -17.16 29.39 -1.22
N GLU A 312 -16.81 30.42 -0.44
CA GLU A 312 -15.52 31.11 -0.48
C GLU A 312 -14.38 30.18 -0.02
N SER A 313 -13.99 29.22 -0.84
CA SER A 313 -12.78 28.42 -0.59
C SER A 313 -11.58 29.12 -1.23
N ASN A 314 -10.79 29.81 -0.41
CA ASN A 314 -9.52 30.44 -0.78
C ASN A 314 -8.53 29.44 -1.43
N GLU A 315 -8.11 29.77 -2.64
CA GLU A 315 -6.79 29.66 -3.29
C GLU A 315 -5.86 28.42 -3.16
N ALA A 316 -6.18 27.36 -2.42
CA ALA A 316 -5.28 26.18 -2.28
C ALA A 316 -5.95 24.81 -2.45
N SER A 317 -6.99 24.69 -3.29
CA SER A 317 -7.70 23.41 -3.52
C SER A 317 -6.93 22.47 -4.45
N GLY A 318 -5.74 22.03 -4.02
CA GLY A 318 -5.10 20.81 -4.53
C GLY A 318 -5.98 19.58 -4.20
N SER A 319 -5.74 18.47 -4.87
CA SER A 319 -6.41 17.22 -4.48
C SER A 319 -5.71 16.61 -3.26
N ILE A 320 -6.43 16.07 -2.28
CA ILE A 320 -5.82 15.32 -1.14
C ILE A 320 -4.85 14.22 -1.61
N TYR A 321 -5.13 13.70 -2.78
CA TYR A 321 -4.32 12.77 -3.52
C TYR A 321 -2.96 13.34 -3.98
N GLU A 322 -2.91 14.58 -4.49
CA GLU A 322 -1.64 15.27 -4.80
C GLU A 322 -0.81 15.38 -3.51
N PHE A 323 -1.45 15.66 -2.38
CA PHE A 323 -0.79 15.66 -1.08
C PHE A 323 -0.19 14.29 -0.70
N PHE A 324 -0.92 13.18 -0.86
CA PHE A 324 -0.33 11.84 -0.65
C PHE A 324 0.84 11.55 -1.58
N TYR A 325 0.81 12.07 -2.80
CA TYR A 325 1.95 11.99 -3.71
C TYR A 325 3.17 12.74 -3.16
N HIS A 326 2.99 13.95 -2.62
CA HIS A 326 4.08 14.69 -1.97
C HIS A 326 4.63 13.95 -0.73
N LEU A 327 3.77 13.31 0.07
CA LEU A 327 4.21 12.42 1.14
C LEU A 327 5.08 11.28 0.62
N SER A 328 4.71 10.66 -0.51
CA SER A 328 5.50 9.59 -1.13
C SER A 328 6.90 10.02 -1.59
N LEU A 329 7.07 11.30 -1.90
CA LEU A 329 8.37 11.86 -2.27
C LEU A 329 9.22 12.13 -1.03
N ARG A 330 8.61 12.63 0.04
CA ARG A 330 9.29 12.95 1.30
C ARG A 330 9.66 11.71 2.11
N PHE A 331 8.78 10.72 2.13
CA PHE A 331 8.90 9.52 2.97
C PHE A 331 9.01 8.28 2.09
N PRO A 332 10.20 7.67 1.95
CA PRO A 332 10.41 6.50 1.08
C PRO A 332 9.56 5.29 1.46
N SER A 333 9.30 5.09 2.76
CA SER A 333 8.48 3.98 3.28
C SER A 333 6.98 4.16 3.02
N TRP A 334 6.50 5.37 2.70
CA TRP A 334 5.08 5.68 2.55
C TRP A 334 4.32 4.69 1.66
N SER A 335 4.85 4.41 0.47
CA SER A 335 4.17 3.58 -0.52
C SER A 335 4.06 2.12 -0.08
N GLY A 336 5.14 1.56 0.48
CA GLY A 336 5.14 0.22 1.05
C GLY A 336 4.22 0.11 2.27
N SER A 337 4.14 1.16 3.08
CA SER A 337 3.23 1.23 4.24
C SER A 337 1.77 1.27 3.82
N CYS A 338 1.42 2.06 2.80
CA CYS A 338 0.06 2.07 2.24
C CYS A 338 -0.34 0.67 1.75
N TRP A 339 0.57 -0.02 1.05
CA TRP A 339 0.36 -1.38 0.59
C TRP A 339 0.12 -2.34 1.76
N ALA A 340 0.98 -2.31 2.78
CA ALA A 340 0.89 -3.20 3.94
C ALA A 340 -0.41 -2.99 4.73
N VAL A 341 -0.80 -1.73 4.95
CA VAL A 341 -2.07 -1.36 5.59
C VAL A 341 -3.25 -1.87 4.78
N ARG A 342 -3.24 -1.73 3.45
CA ARG A 342 -4.31 -2.23 2.59
C ARG A 342 -4.44 -3.74 2.67
N GLN A 343 -3.34 -4.49 2.53
CA GLN A 343 -3.37 -5.95 2.69
C GLN A 343 -3.90 -6.38 4.07
N TRP A 344 -3.51 -5.65 5.11
CA TRP A 344 -4.04 -5.89 6.44
C TRP A 344 -5.55 -5.60 6.51
N ILE A 345 -6.04 -4.47 6.01
CA ILE A 345 -7.48 -4.13 5.95
C ILE A 345 -8.28 -5.18 5.18
N SER A 346 -7.73 -5.59 4.03
CA SER A 346 -8.25 -6.66 3.17
C SER A 346 -8.40 -7.97 3.91
N SER A 347 -7.38 -8.37 4.67
CA SER A 347 -7.40 -9.60 5.48
C SER A 347 -8.46 -9.57 6.58
N ARG A 348 -8.91 -8.38 7.00
CA ARG A 348 -9.92 -8.18 8.05
C ARG A 348 -11.33 -7.96 7.51
N PHE A 349 -11.55 -8.05 6.20
CA PHE A 349 -12.84 -7.73 5.56
C PHE A 349 -13.34 -6.34 5.99
N LEU A 350 -12.42 -5.38 6.06
CA LEU A 350 -12.71 -3.96 6.29
C LEU A 350 -12.67 -3.17 4.98
N ASP A 351 -12.36 -3.82 3.86
CA ASP A 351 -12.31 -3.16 2.57
C ASP A 351 -13.71 -2.78 2.06
N GLY A 352 -13.82 -1.58 1.51
CA GLY A 352 -15.07 -0.90 1.19
C GLY A 352 -15.92 -0.49 2.40
N VAL A 353 -15.60 -0.96 3.62
CA VAL A 353 -16.20 -0.48 4.88
C VAL A 353 -15.49 0.79 5.34
N ILE A 354 -14.15 0.75 5.34
CA ILE A 354 -13.32 1.91 5.61
C ILE A 354 -12.86 2.47 4.26
N PRO A 355 -13.20 3.73 3.91
CA PRO A 355 -12.75 4.31 2.66
C PRO A 355 -11.23 4.39 2.62
N GLU A 356 -10.64 4.08 1.46
CA GLU A 356 -9.18 4.09 1.27
C GLU A 356 -8.54 5.43 1.63
N VAL A 357 -9.19 6.54 1.24
CA VAL A 357 -8.70 7.89 1.54
C VAL A 357 -8.64 8.12 3.04
N SER A 358 -9.59 7.59 3.81
CA SER A 358 -9.59 7.69 5.27
C SER A 358 -8.42 6.91 5.87
N LEU A 359 -8.08 5.74 5.33
CA LEU A 359 -6.91 4.96 5.75
C LEU A 359 -5.61 5.70 5.47
N ASP A 360 -5.49 6.27 4.26
CA ASP A 360 -4.32 7.06 3.87
C ASP A 360 -4.22 8.34 4.75
N ILE A 361 -5.32 8.94 5.19
CA ILE A 361 -5.33 10.04 6.19
C ILE A 361 -4.79 9.58 7.54
N ILE A 362 -5.26 8.42 8.05
CA ILE A 362 -4.76 7.88 9.33
C ILE A 362 -3.25 7.61 9.23
N LEU A 363 -2.80 6.99 8.14
CA LEU A 363 -1.39 6.72 7.92
C LEU A 363 -0.59 8.02 7.76
N ALA A 364 -1.10 9.01 7.04
CA ALA A 364 -0.47 10.33 6.92
C ALA A 364 -0.26 10.98 8.28
N HIS A 365 -1.24 10.86 9.18
CA HIS A 365 -1.13 11.37 10.54
C HIS A 365 0.06 10.75 11.30
N VAL A 366 0.29 9.44 11.15
CA VAL A 366 1.42 8.72 11.77
C VAL A 366 2.78 9.22 11.27
N PHE A 367 2.87 9.59 9.98
CA PHE A 367 4.11 10.14 9.41
C PHE A 367 4.35 11.62 9.78
N LEU A 368 3.28 12.40 9.91
CA LEU A 368 3.37 13.85 10.13
C LEU A 368 3.38 14.27 11.60
N ASN A 369 2.80 13.45 12.48
CA ASN A 369 2.75 13.69 13.92
C ASN A 369 3.41 12.50 14.64
N PRO A 370 4.72 12.30 14.45
CA PRO A 370 5.37 11.13 15.01
C PRO A 370 5.35 11.21 16.55
N LEU A 371 4.88 10.14 17.19
CA LEU A 371 4.90 9.95 18.65
C LEU A 371 6.32 9.88 19.24
N LEU A 372 7.32 9.72 18.37
CA LEU A 372 8.73 9.46 18.64
C LEU A 372 9.55 10.47 17.81
N PRO A 373 10.84 10.71 18.13
CA PRO A 373 11.58 11.85 17.60
C PRO A 373 11.67 11.94 16.06
N SER A 374 11.48 10.83 15.36
CA SER A 374 11.49 10.78 13.89
C SER A 374 10.24 10.11 13.32
N ALA A 375 9.86 10.52 12.11
CA ALA A 375 8.88 9.80 11.28
C ALA A 375 9.39 8.38 10.94
N PRO A 376 8.50 7.40 10.73
CA PRO A 376 8.91 6.03 10.42
C PRO A 376 9.68 5.96 9.10
N ALA A 377 10.85 5.35 9.11
CA ALA A 377 11.74 5.26 7.96
C ALA A 377 11.70 3.89 7.27
N SER A 378 11.09 2.88 7.91
CA SER A 378 10.80 1.56 7.32
C SER A 378 9.29 1.31 7.19
N VAL A 379 8.92 0.35 6.35
CA VAL A 379 7.51 -0.05 6.16
C VAL A 379 6.98 -0.70 7.44
N GLU A 380 7.85 -1.44 8.10
CA GLU A 380 7.62 -2.20 9.31
C GLU A 380 7.35 -1.28 10.51
N SER A 381 8.18 -0.25 10.70
CA SER A 381 7.97 0.72 11.77
C SER A 381 6.71 1.55 11.53
N ALA A 382 6.44 1.94 10.29
CA ALA A 382 5.20 2.63 9.92
C ALA A 382 3.96 1.78 10.20
N PHE A 383 3.96 0.50 9.82
CA PHE A 383 2.84 -0.40 10.04
C PHE A 383 2.60 -0.68 11.54
N LEU A 384 3.67 -0.91 12.32
CA LEU A 384 3.55 -1.07 13.77
C LEU A 384 3.02 0.19 14.46
N ARG A 385 3.54 1.37 14.08
CA ARG A 385 3.07 2.66 14.61
C ARG A 385 1.62 2.93 14.22
N PHE A 386 1.18 2.51 13.04
CA PHE A 386 -0.21 2.59 12.62
C PHE A 386 -1.13 1.72 13.50
N LEU A 387 -0.75 0.48 13.79
CA LEU A 387 -1.52 -0.39 14.69
C LEU A 387 -1.52 0.12 16.13
N ASP A 388 -0.38 0.63 16.62
CA ASP A 388 -0.26 1.27 17.93
C ASP A 388 -1.20 2.49 18.03
N PHE A 389 -1.14 3.39 17.04
CA PHE A 389 -2.00 4.57 16.97
C PHE A 389 -3.49 4.19 17.06
N LEU A 390 -3.95 3.26 16.22
CA LEU A 390 -5.33 2.78 16.28
C LEU A 390 -5.70 2.13 17.63
N SER A 391 -4.74 1.47 18.28
CA SER A 391 -5.00 0.71 19.50
C SER A 391 -5.14 1.59 20.74
N PHE A 392 -4.33 2.64 20.83
CA PHE A 392 -4.16 3.44 22.05
C PHE A 392 -4.78 4.84 21.99
N THR A 393 -5.04 5.39 20.80
CA THR A 393 -5.63 6.73 20.66
C THR A 393 -7.11 6.73 21.03
N ASP A 394 -7.52 7.74 21.82
CA ASP A 394 -8.93 8.04 22.05
C ASP A 394 -9.46 9.03 21.01
N PHE A 395 -10.11 8.50 19.98
CA PHE A 395 -10.70 9.31 18.89
C PHE A 395 -11.85 10.22 19.35
N LYS A 396 -12.35 10.08 20.58
CA LYS A 396 -13.32 11.04 21.13
C LYS A 396 -12.67 12.37 21.49
N GLU A 397 -11.45 12.31 22.00
CA GLU A 397 -10.70 13.47 22.52
C GLU A 397 -9.62 13.95 21.54
N THR A 398 -9.16 13.08 20.64
CA THR A 398 -8.03 13.38 19.74
C THR A 398 -8.50 13.40 18.27
N PRO A 399 -8.48 14.56 17.60
CA PRO A 399 -8.75 14.64 16.17
C PRO A 399 -7.51 14.31 15.32
N LEU A 400 -7.74 13.89 14.07
CA LEU A 400 -6.68 13.71 13.07
C LEU A 400 -6.37 15.04 12.40
N ILE A 401 -5.19 15.60 12.64
CA ILE A 401 -4.76 16.84 11.99
C ILE A 401 -3.64 16.53 11.00
N LEU A 402 -3.86 16.87 9.74
CA LEU A 402 -2.85 16.77 8.68
C LEU A 402 -2.33 18.17 8.36
N ASN A 403 -1.24 18.55 9.02
CA ASN A 403 -0.54 19.79 8.74
C ASN A 403 0.80 19.49 8.08
N PHE A 404 0.85 19.64 6.75
CA PHE A 404 2.06 19.44 5.96
C PHE A 404 2.63 20.79 5.54
N GLU A 405 3.93 20.97 5.74
CA GLU A 405 4.65 22.21 5.38
C GLU A 405 3.99 23.48 5.95
N ASN A 406 3.30 23.38 7.09
CA ASN A 406 2.56 24.48 7.72
C ASN A 406 1.50 25.12 6.81
N CYS A 407 0.96 24.38 5.84
CA CYS A 407 -0.10 24.87 4.95
C CYS A 407 -1.43 25.11 5.68
N LEU A 408 -1.63 24.50 6.86
CA LEU A 408 -2.84 24.70 7.65
C LEU A 408 -2.71 25.97 8.50
N SER A 409 -3.53 26.98 8.22
CA SER A 409 -3.51 28.23 8.99
C SER A 409 -3.93 28.02 10.45
N GLN A 410 -3.35 28.84 11.34
CA GLN A 410 -3.67 28.80 12.77
C GLN A 410 -5.15 29.15 13.02
N GLU A 411 -5.71 30.08 12.26
CA GLU A 411 -7.12 30.46 12.34
C GLU A 411 -8.05 29.28 12.01
N ARG A 412 -7.78 28.56 10.91
CA ARG A 412 -8.58 27.38 10.52
C ARG A 412 -8.48 26.28 11.57
N ARG A 413 -7.31 26.09 12.17
CA ARG A 413 -7.11 25.15 13.27
C ARG A 413 -7.89 25.56 14.52
N ALA A 414 -7.84 26.83 14.93
CA ALA A 414 -8.58 27.33 16.09
C ALA A 414 -10.11 27.20 15.93
N VAL A 415 -10.62 27.46 14.72
CA VAL A 415 -12.05 27.25 14.39
C VAL A 415 -12.43 25.78 14.52
N PHE A 416 -11.60 24.88 13.96
CA PHE A 416 -11.84 23.45 14.07
C PHE A 416 -11.77 22.96 15.51
N ASP A 417 -10.78 23.37 16.30
CA ASP A 417 -10.62 22.96 17.71
C ASP A 417 -11.84 23.40 18.55
N LYS A 418 -12.35 24.61 18.29
CA LYS A 418 -13.60 25.10 18.90
C LYS A 418 -14.80 24.25 18.49
N SER A 419 -14.94 23.92 17.20
CA SER A 419 -16.01 23.05 16.69
C SER A 419 -15.90 21.62 17.25
N PHE A 420 -14.69 21.07 17.32
CA PHE A 420 -14.43 19.74 17.86
C PHE A 420 -14.84 19.63 19.34
N THR A 421 -14.63 20.70 20.12
CA THR A 421 -15.00 20.74 21.53
C THR A 421 -16.50 20.99 21.74
N LEU A 422 -17.07 21.99 21.05
CA LEU A 422 -18.46 22.42 21.28
C LEU A 422 -19.49 21.56 20.53
N GLU A 423 -19.11 20.97 19.39
CA GLU A 423 -20.01 20.28 18.47
C GLU A 423 -19.57 18.82 18.21
N ARG A 424 -18.85 18.19 19.16
CA ARG A 424 -18.30 16.84 19.00
C ARG A 424 -19.30 15.80 18.52
N ALA A 425 -20.55 15.91 18.99
CA ALA A 425 -21.64 15.00 18.66
C ALA A 425 -22.09 15.08 17.18
N ARG A 426 -21.80 16.19 16.49
CA ARG A 426 -22.09 16.38 15.06
C ARG A 426 -20.96 15.90 14.16
N LEU A 427 -19.75 15.77 14.70
CA LEU A 427 -18.59 15.31 13.95
C LEU A 427 -18.54 13.78 13.89
N PRO A 428 -17.96 13.20 12.82
CA PRO A 428 -17.79 11.76 12.75
C PRO A 428 -16.93 11.22 13.91
N PRO A 429 -17.02 9.92 14.22
CA PRO A 429 -16.19 9.29 15.24
C PRO A 429 -14.70 9.52 15.00
N LEU A 430 -14.27 9.48 13.74
CA LEU A 430 -12.92 9.80 13.32
C LEU A 430 -12.88 11.22 12.72
N ALA A 431 -12.88 12.24 13.57
CA ALA A 431 -12.82 13.63 13.08
C ALA A 431 -11.44 13.93 12.49
N SER A 432 -11.39 14.46 11.27
CA SER A 432 -10.17 14.92 10.61
C SER A 432 -10.24 16.38 10.18
N LEU A 433 -9.08 17.02 10.23
CA LEU A 433 -8.82 18.35 9.68
C LEU A 433 -7.68 18.26 8.67
N THR A 434 -8.02 18.51 7.41
CA THR A 434 -7.06 18.67 6.32
C THR A 434 -7.30 20.00 5.61
N ILE A 435 -6.30 20.49 4.86
CA ILE A 435 -6.50 21.69 4.02
C ILE A 435 -7.51 21.46 2.90
N PHE A 436 -7.80 20.19 2.58
CA PHE A 436 -8.65 19.74 1.47
C PHE A 436 -10.10 19.46 1.89
N ASP A 437 -10.40 19.38 3.19
CA ASP A 437 -11.76 19.17 3.70
C ASP A 437 -12.53 20.49 3.74
N ASP A 438 -13.60 20.60 2.95
CA ASP A 438 -14.62 21.64 3.08
C ASP A 438 -16.00 21.05 2.78
N PRO A 439 -16.82 20.70 3.80
CA PRO A 439 -16.65 20.93 5.25
C PRO A 439 -15.68 19.95 5.94
N HIS A 440 -15.30 20.23 7.21
CA HIS A 440 -14.40 19.40 8.02
C HIS A 440 -14.78 17.92 8.02
N SER A 441 -13.77 17.03 8.05
CA SER A 441 -13.95 15.58 8.13
C SER A 441 -14.72 14.95 6.96
N GLN A 442 -14.77 15.60 5.79
CA GLN A 442 -15.43 15.07 4.60
C GLN A 442 -14.91 13.66 4.27
N HIS A 443 -13.59 13.48 4.28
CA HIS A 443 -12.95 12.22 3.91
C HIS A 443 -13.01 11.11 4.97
N THR A 444 -13.48 11.39 6.18
CA THR A 444 -13.66 10.39 7.26
C THR A 444 -15.12 10.21 7.69
N SER A 445 -16.02 11.05 7.16
CA SER A 445 -17.45 11.08 7.50
C SER A 445 -18.19 9.76 7.27
N ALA A 446 -17.73 8.93 6.32
CA ALA A 446 -18.35 7.65 6.01
C ALA A 446 -18.07 6.56 7.06
N ILE A 447 -17.12 6.76 7.97
CA ILE A 447 -16.76 5.77 8.99
C ILE A 447 -17.73 5.88 10.16
N GLY A 448 -18.60 4.88 10.30
CA GLY A 448 -19.53 4.79 11.42
C GLY A 448 -18.86 4.40 12.74
N PRO A 449 -19.52 4.60 13.89
CA PRO A 449 -18.97 4.22 15.21
C PRO A 449 -18.65 2.73 15.33
N LYS A 450 -19.51 1.87 14.76
CA LYS A 450 -19.35 0.40 14.76
C LYS A 450 -18.14 -0.02 13.92
N ASP A 451 -17.94 0.63 12.77
CA ASP A 451 -16.83 0.33 11.86
C ASP A 451 -15.49 0.77 12.46
N LEU A 452 -15.44 1.97 13.08
CA LEU A 452 -14.27 2.42 13.82
C LEU A 452 -13.95 1.47 14.99
N THR A 453 -14.95 1.05 15.76
CA THR A 453 -14.76 0.09 16.86
C THR A 453 -14.19 -1.23 16.35
N ARG A 454 -14.68 -1.73 15.20
CA ARG A 454 -14.18 -2.95 14.58
C ARG A 454 -12.74 -2.80 14.11
N LEU A 455 -12.40 -1.69 13.45
CA LEU A 455 -11.05 -1.35 13.02
C LEU A 455 -10.07 -1.32 14.20
N VAL A 456 -10.43 -0.61 15.28
CA VAL A 456 -9.63 -0.50 16.51
C VAL A 456 -9.43 -1.87 17.16
N ASN A 457 -10.48 -2.70 17.26
CA ASN A 457 -10.36 -4.03 17.84
C ASN A 457 -9.48 -4.96 16.99
N CYS A 458 -9.58 -4.89 15.66
CA CYS A 458 -8.69 -5.62 14.76
C CYS A 458 -7.22 -5.17 14.95
N ALA A 459 -6.98 -3.86 15.11
CA ALA A 459 -5.64 -3.33 15.35
C ALA A 459 -5.07 -3.85 16.67
N ARG A 460 -5.85 -3.81 17.75
CA ARG A 460 -5.46 -4.34 19.08
C ARG A 460 -5.14 -5.83 19.05
N GLN A 461 -5.99 -6.63 18.39
CA GLN A 461 -5.75 -8.07 18.25
C GLN A 461 -4.48 -8.37 17.44
N SER A 462 -4.27 -7.63 16.35
CA SER A 462 -3.07 -7.77 15.52
C SER A 462 -1.83 -7.41 16.33
N LEU A 463 -1.85 -6.26 17.00
CA LEU A 463 -0.76 -5.77 17.84
C LEU A 463 -0.44 -6.76 18.97
N TYR A 464 -1.46 -7.24 19.71
CA TYR A 464 -1.29 -8.22 20.77
C TYR A 464 -0.66 -9.53 20.28
N SER A 465 -1.10 -10.01 19.13
CA SER A 465 -0.56 -11.25 18.57
C SER A 465 0.86 -11.09 18.06
N PHE A 466 1.21 -9.94 17.47
CA PHE A 466 2.59 -9.62 17.15
C PHE A 466 3.46 -9.53 18.40
N LEU A 467 2.91 -9.12 19.54
CA LEU A 467 3.59 -9.01 20.83
C LEU A 467 3.57 -10.32 21.66
N SER A 468 3.13 -11.44 21.08
CA SER A 468 2.79 -12.63 21.87
C SER A 468 3.95 -13.12 22.76
N PRO A 469 3.69 -13.42 24.06
CA PRO A 469 4.72 -13.84 25.02
C PRO A 469 5.42 -15.15 24.67
N LYS A 470 4.88 -15.95 23.75
CA LYS A 470 5.53 -17.20 23.26
C LYS A 470 6.82 -16.93 22.46
N GLY A 471 7.05 -15.68 22.01
CA GLY A 471 8.26 -15.25 21.31
C GLY A 471 9.28 -14.48 22.18
N GLY A 472 9.21 -14.60 23.51
CA GLY A 472 10.11 -13.89 24.42
C GLY A 472 9.68 -12.44 24.75
N GLY A 473 8.43 -12.07 24.47
CA GLY A 473 7.88 -10.75 24.82
C GLY A 473 8.28 -9.59 23.88
N LEU A 474 8.88 -9.89 22.73
CA LEU A 474 9.21 -8.93 21.69
C LEU A 474 8.29 -9.08 20.47
N VAL A 475 8.15 -8.01 19.69
CA VAL A 475 7.30 -7.99 18.49
C VAL A 475 7.84 -9.00 17.45
N ASN A 476 6.96 -9.78 16.82
CA ASN A 476 7.27 -10.71 15.73
C ASN A 476 6.30 -10.54 14.54
N LEU A 477 6.70 -9.73 13.56
CA LEU A 477 5.93 -9.54 12.31
C LEU A 477 6.18 -10.64 11.26
N SER A 478 7.06 -11.64 11.48
CA SER A 478 7.16 -12.78 10.55
C SER A 478 5.87 -13.61 10.48
N SER A 479 5.01 -13.47 11.50
CA SER A 479 3.65 -14.00 11.52
C SER A 479 2.65 -13.19 10.69
N PHE A 480 3.09 -12.18 9.93
CA PHE A 480 2.20 -11.33 9.13
C PHE A 480 1.39 -12.14 8.13
N GLU A 481 1.99 -13.08 7.39
CA GLU A 481 1.27 -14.00 6.48
C GLU A 481 0.24 -14.84 7.22
N ILE A 482 0.64 -15.38 8.39
CA ILE A 482 -0.27 -16.11 9.28
C ILE A 482 -1.43 -15.20 9.70
N HIS A 483 -1.21 -13.90 9.87
CA HIS A 483 -2.25 -12.93 10.20
C HIS A 483 -3.09 -12.50 9.01
N LEU A 484 -2.53 -12.48 7.80
CA LEU A 484 -3.30 -12.38 6.59
C LEU A 484 -4.23 -13.58 6.54
N ASP A 485 -3.72 -14.81 6.71
CA ASP A 485 -4.45 -16.07 6.50
C ASP A 485 -5.39 -16.50 7.63
N LYS A 486 -5.02 -16.29 8.90
CA LYS A 486 -5.86 -16.63 10.05
C LYS A 486 -6.87 -15.53 10.31
N PHE A 487 -7.95 -15.57 9.54
CA PHE A 487 -9.12 -14.78 9.86
C PHE A 487 -9.96 -15.49 10.94
N GLN A 488 -9.94 -14.95 12.16
CA GLN A 488 -10.80 -15.38 13.28
C GLN A 488 -11.58 -14.18 13.83
N ASP A 489 -12.25 -13.43 12.96
CA ASP A 489 -13.20 -12.45 13.45
C ASP A 489 -14.49 -13.17 13.84
N LYS A 490 -14.68 -13.39 15.15
CA LYS A 490 -15.95 -13.85 15.73
C LYS A 490 -17.12 -12.88 15.47
N SER A 491 -16.89 -11.76 14.77
CA SER A 491 -17.96 -10.83 14.42
C SER A 491 -18.66 -11.14 13.10
N LEU A 492 -18.17 -12.10 12.31
CA LEU A 492 -18.82 -12.58 11.09
C LEU A 492 -19.63 -13.85 11.35
N ASP A 493 -20.74 -14.00 10.62
CA ASP A 493 -21.65 -15.13 10.77
C ASP A 493 -21.49 -16.17 9.65
N ALA A 494 -20.99 -15.76 8.48
CA ALA A 494 -20.70 -16.66 7.38
C ALA A 494 -19.54 -16.15 6.51
N LEU A 495 -18.93 -17.07 5.77
CA LEU A 495 -17.84 -16.80 4.85
C LEU A 495 -18.10 -17.50 3.52
N ILE A 496 -18.10 -16.72 2.44
CA ILE A 496 -18.31 -17.20 1.07
C ILE A 496 -16.93 -17.33 0.42
N HIS A 497 -16.53 -18.54 0.06
CA HIS A 497 -15.30 -18.79 -0.68
C HIS A 497 -15.57 -18.71 -2.18
N LEU A 498 -14.70 -18.02 -2.91
CA LEU A 498 -14.82 -17.79 -4.34
C LEU A 498 -13.81 -18.63 -5.12
N LEU A 499 -14.17 -18.98 -6.35
CA LEU A 499 -13.30 -19.53 -7.36
C LEU A 499 -12.60 -18.36 -8.06
N LEU A 500 -11.36 -18.06 -7.66
CA LEU A 500 -10.52 -17.13 -8.41
C LEU A 500 -9.76 -17.87 -9.53
N PRO A 501 -9.53 -17.23 -10.68
CA PRO A 501 -8.53 -17.69 -11.64
C PRO A 501 -7.15 -17.73 -10.94
N LYS A 502 -6.36 -18.77 -11.16
CA LYS A 502 -4.98 -18.84 -10.65
C LYS A 502 -4.17 -17.68 -11.24
N GLU A 503 -3.63 -16.79 -10.41
CA GLU A 503 -2.61 -15.83 -10.83
C GLU A 503 -1.29 -16.59 -11.05
N GLU A 504 -0.76 -16.58 -12.29
CA GLU A 504 0.63 -16.96 -12.50
C GLU A 504 1.54 -15.88 -11.91
N ALA A 505 2.58 -16.31 -11.17
CA ALA A 505 3.54 -15.40 -10.56
C ALA A 505 4.17 -14.45 -11.60
N PRO A 506 4.36 -13.17 -11.28
CA PRO A 506 5.04 -12.25 -12.19
C PRO A 506 6.46 -12.78 -12.49
N PRO A 507 6.93 -12.73 -13.75
CA PRO A 507 8.29 -13.11 -14.06
C PRO A 507 9.29 -12.18 -13.35
N PRO A 508 10.50 -12.68 -13.00
CA PRO A 508 11.53 -11.88 -12.35
C PRO A 508 12.01 -10.73 -13.26
N PRO A 509 12.50 -9.60 -12.69
CA PRO A 509 12.89 -8.43 -13.47
C PRO A 509 14.05 -8.74 -14.43
N LEU A 510 13.91 -8.28 -15.69
CA LEU A 510 14.92 -8.41 -16.74
C LEU A 510 16.25 -7.73 -16.34
N HIS A 511 17.29 -8.55 -16.16
CA HIS A 511 18.66 -8.08 -16.33
C HIS A 511 18.89 -7.71 -17.80
N THR A 512 19.55 -6.57 -18.00
CA THR A 512 19.95 -6.01 -19.30
C THR A 512 20.86 -6.98 -20.07
N ALA A 513 20.28 -7.77 -20.97
CA ALA A 513 21.04 -8.51 -21.97
C ALA A 513 20.60 -8.03 -23.37
N SER A 514 21.49 -7.24 -23.97
CA SER A 514 21.53 -6.92 -25.39
C SER A 514 21.32 -8.19 -26.21
N ASN A 515 20.23 -8.26 -26.97
CA ASN A 515 20.11 -9.26 -28.02
C ASN A 515 19.68 -8.61 -29.34
N LYS A 516 20.62 -8.63 -30.28
CA LYS A 516 20.48 -8.13 -31.64
C LYS A 516 19.49 -8.98 -32.43
N GLY A 517 18.54 -8.30 -33.05
CA GLY A 517 18.04 -8.59 -34.40
C GLY A 517 17.27 -9.89 -34.62
N LYS A 518 15.95 -9.77 -34.76
CA LYS A 518 15.16 -10.45 -35.82
C LYS A 518 13.85 -9.69 -36.03
N LYS A 519 13.58 -9.26 -37.28
CA LYS A 519 12.31 -8.66 -37.68
C LYS A 519 11.18 -9.68 -37.50
N ARG A 520 10.17 -9.33 -36.70
CA ARG A 520 8.95 -10.13 -36.49
C ARG A 520 7.83 -9.65 -37.42
N LYS A 521 7.09 -10.61 -38.01
CA LYS A 521 5.83 -10.35 -38.73
C LYS A 521 4.72 -9.98 -37.73
N LYS A 522 3.83 -9.09 -38.16
CA LYS A 522 2.69 -8.52 -37.42
C LYS A 522 1.49 -9.46 -37.61
N ASP A 523 1.14 -10.25 -36.59
CA ASP A 523 -0.19 -10.86 -36.49
C ASP A 523 -1.01 -10.06 -35.48
N SER A 524 -2.18 -9.58 -35.92
CA SER A 524 -3.00 -8.54 -35.29
C SER A 524 -4.20 -9.08 -34.52
N SER A 525 -4.01 -10.14 -33.73
CA SER A 525 -5.09 -10.67 -32.89
C SER A 525 -4.51 -11.17 -31.57
N TYR A 526 -4.12 -10.23 -30.72
CA TYR A 526 -3.88 -10.53 -29.31
C TYR A 526 -5.24 -10.73 -28.63
N PRO A 527 -5.47 -11.80 -27.85
CA PRO A 527 -6.59 -11.81 -26.91
C PRO A 527 -6.37 -10.63 -25.96
N LEU A 528 -7.29 -9.66 -25.98
CA LEU A 528 -7.22 -8.50 -25.11
C LEU A 528 -7.12 -8.98 -23.66
N PRO A 529 -6.15 -8.50 -22.85
CA PRO A 529 -6.16 -8.80 -21.44
C PRO A 529 -7.50 -8.36 -20.85
N ILE A 530 -8.00 -9.10 -19.88
CA ILE A 530 -9.21 -8.72 -19.18
C ILE A 530 -8.83 -7.59 -18.20
N LEU A 531 -8.90 -6.34 -18.65
CA LEU A 531 -8.62 -5.17 -17.81
C LEU A 531 -9.75 -4.93 -16.82
N ASP A 532 -9.42 -4.66 -15.55
CA ASP A 532 -10.34 -4.19 -14.52
C ASP A 532 -11.66 -4.99 -14.48
N PHE A 533 -11.59 -6.32 -14.62
CA PHE A 533 -12.76 -7.18 -14.55
C PHE A 533 -13.01 -7.55 -13.11
N ASP A 534 -14.08 -6.97 -12.57
CA ASP A 534 -14.52 -7.26 -11.23
C ASP A 534 -15.77 -8.15 -11.29
N PRO A 535 -15.60 -9.48 -11.20
CA PRO A 535 -16.74 -10.39 -11.14
C PRO A 535 -17.61 -10.14 -9.90
N LEU A 536 -17.05 -9.61 -8.81
CA LEU A 536 -17.77 -9.34 -7.57
C LEU A 536 -18.56 -8.04 -7.61
N GLY A 537 -17.99 -6.96 -8.14
CA GLY A 537 -18.68 -5.71 -8.38
C GLY A 537 -19.83 -5.85 -9.38
N TYR A 538 -19.69 -6.73 -10.37
CA TYR A 538 -20.78 -7.09 -11.27
C TYR A 538 -21.94 -7.80 -10.55
N ILE A 539 -21.65 -8.76 -9.67
CA ILE A 539 -22.66 -9.50 -8.90
C ILE A 539 -23.31 -8.60 -7.82
N TRP A 540 -22.52 -7.78 -7.13
CA TRP A 540 -22.96 -7.00 -5.96
C TRP A 540 -23.27 -5.52 -6.25
N ARG A 541 -23.25 -5.08 -7.51
CA ARG A 541 -23.48 -3.67 -7.91
C ARG A 541 -22.63 -2.67 -7.12
N ARG A 542 -21.39 -3.05 -6.80
CA ARG A 542 -20.40 -2.12 -6.23
C ARG A 542 -19.62 -1.48 -7.36
N SER A 543 -19.30 -0.20 -7.21
CA SER A 543 -18.44 0.51 -8.16
C SER A 543 -17.02 -0.04 -8.18
N GLU A 544 -16.57 -0.69 -7.10
CA GLU A 544 -15.22 -1.21 -6.96
C GLU A 544 -15.17 -2.50 -6.11
N PRO A 545 -14.27 -3.44 -6.43
CA PRO A 545 -14.10 -4.66 -5.67
C PRO A 545 -13.52 -4.31 -4.31
N PRO A 546 -13.99 -4.94 -3.21
CA PRO A 546 -13.09 -5.12 -2.09
C PRO A 546 -11.94 -5.99 -2.60
N MET A 547 -10.70 -5.54 -2.44
CA MET A 547 -9.61 -6.41 -2.01
C MET A 547 -10.03 -7.06 -0.69
N SER A 548 -11.05 -7.91 -0.66
CA SER A 548 -11.09 -8.97 0.32
C SER A 548 -9.96 -9.93 -0.05
N LYS A 549 -9.47 -10.71 0.93
CA LYS A 549 -8.58 -11.86 0.64
C LYS A 549 -8.88 -12.44 -0.73
N PRO A 550 -7.88 -12.65 -1.60
CA PRO A 550 -8.12 -13.23 -2.90
C PRO A 550 -8.92 -14.54 -2.69
N GLY A 551 -10.21 -14.51 -3.01
CA GLY A 551 -11.08 -15.67 -2.98
C GLY A 551 -12.02 -15.82 -1.79
N SER A 552 -12.32 -14.80 -0.97
CA SER A 552 -13.34 -14.93 0.09
C SER A 552 -14.13 -13.65 0.39
N ILE A 553 -15.39 -13.76 0.80
CA ILE A 553 -16.28 -12.66 1.24
C ILE A 553 -16.79 -12.96 2.65
N GLY A 554 -16.68 -11.99 3.54
CA GLY A 554 -17.18 -12.05 4.90
C GLY A 554 -18.61 -11.51 5.01
N VAL A 555 -19.50 -12.25 5.66
CA VAL A 555 -20.92 -11.90 5.83
C VAL A 555 -21.25 -11.75 7.30
N LYS A 556 -21.92 -10.65 7.65
CA LYS A 556 -22.50 -10.40 8.97
C LYS A 556 -23.98 -10.12 8.82
N PHE A 557 -24.81 -10.89 9.52
CA PHE A 557 -26.24 -10.65 9.56
C PHE A 557 -26.56 -9.50 10.51
N ASN A 558 -27.56 -8.71 10.14
CA ASN A 558 -28.07 -7.69 11.04
C ASN A 558 -28.96 -8.36 12.10
N ALA A 559 -28.47 -8.41 13.34
CA ALA A 559 -29.18 -9.02 14.47
C ALA A 559 -30.59 -8.44 14.68
N GLU A 560 -30.77 -7.13 14.47
CA GLU A 560 -32.10 -6.48 14.57
C GLU A 560 -33.03 -6.88 13.44
N ALA A 561 -32.49 -7.25 12.27
CA ALA A 561 -33.29 -7.73 11.15
C ALA A 561 -33.66 -9.21 11.32
N LEU A 562 -32.77 -10.00 11.94
CA LEU A 562 -33.00 -11.41 12.24
C LEU A 562 -34.03 -11.61 13.37
N SER A 563 -34.05 -10.73 14.38
CA SER A 563 -34.96 -10.85 15.54
C SER A 563 -36.38 -10.33 15.28
N LYS A 564 -36.60 -9.54 14.23
CA LYS A 564 -37.92 -8.98 13.90
C LYS A 564 -38.81 -10.00 13.19
N THR A 565 -39.83 -10.51 13.88
CA THR A 565 -40.96 -11.19 13.24
C THR A 565 -41.93 -10.17 12.64
N SER A 566 -42.54 -10.50 11.50
CA SER A 566 -43.51 -9.62 10.85
C SER A 566 -44.67 -10.41 10.26
N SER A 567 -45.89 -9.91 10.44
CA SER A 567 -47.10 -10.41 9.78
C SER A 567 -47.27 -9.87 8.34
N SER A 568 -46.54 -8.81 7.97
CA SER A 568 -46.61 -8.20 6.63
C SER A 568 -45.77 -8.97 5.60
N MET A 569 -46.41 -9.38 4.51
CA MET A 569 -45.78 -10.12 3.39
C MET A 569 -45.08 -9.22 2.36
N MET A 570 -44.99 -7.89 2.57
CA MET A 570 -44.48 -6.98 1.55
C MET A 570 -42.96 -7.07 1.30
N LYS A 571 -42.18 -7.75 2.16
CA LYS A 571 -40.72 -7.96 2.00
C LYS A 571 -40.27 -9.31 2.57
N PRO A 572 -40.56 -10.45 1.90
CA PRO A 572 -40.32 -11.79 2.45
C PRO A 572 -38.86 -12.26 2.32
N HIS A 573 -37.93 -11.42 1.86
CA HIS A 573 -36.59 -11.84 1.46
C HIS A 573 -35.80 -12.33 2.68
N GLY A 574 -35.24 -13.54 2.58
CA GLY A 574 -34.48 -14.17 3.67
C GLY A 574 -35.33 -14.55 4.89
N LYS A 575 -36.66 -14.65 4.77
CA LYS A 575 -37.58 -15.07 5.83
C LYS A 575 -38.38 -16.31 5.43
N ARG A 576 -38.69 -17.18 6.40
CA ARG A 576 -39.63 -18.31 6.24
C ARG A 576 -40.87 -18.08 7.09
N ARG A 577 -41.99 -18.67 6.68
CA ARG A 577 -43.24 -18.61 7.43
C ARG A 577 -43.25 -19.71 8.49
N LYS A 578 -43.51 -19.34 9.74
CA LYS A 578 -43.73 -20.25 10.86
C LYS A 578 -44.92 -19.72 11.68
N ASP A 579 -45.94 -20.55 11.86
CA ASP A 579 -47.12 -20.24 12.69
C ASP A 579 -47.78 -18.87 12.41
N SER A 580 -47.93 -18.53 11.14
CA SER A 580 -48.50 -17.25 10.63
C SER A 580 -47.63 -15.99 10.78
N GLU A 581 -46.41 -16.13 11.29
CA GLU A 581 -45.40 -15.06 11.30
C GLU A 581 -44.25 -15.37 10.31
N LEU A 582 -43.57 -14.33 9.85
CA LEU A 582 -42.33 -14.46 9.09
C LEU A 582 -41.13 -14.34 10.04
N GLU A 583 -40.36 -15.42 10.16
CA GLU A 583 -39.07 -15.47 10.88
C GLU A 583 -37.90 -15.48 9.90
N ALA A 584 -36.72 -15.01 10.32
CA ALA A 584 -35.54 -15.07 9.46
C ALA A 584 -35.14 -16.51 9.14
N ASN A 585 -34.70 -16.74 7.91
CA ASN A 585 -34.21 -18.03 7.42
C ASN A 585 -32.76 -17.89 6.90
N PRO A 586 -31.76 -17.90 7.80
CA PRO A 586 -30.35 -17.78 7.42
C PRO A 586 -29.91 -18.85 6.43
N GLU A 587 -30.45 -20.07 6.53
CA GLU A 587 -30.11 -21.19 5.63
C GLU A 587 -30.50 -20.88 4.17
N ALA A 588 -31.70 -20.34 3.95
CA ALA A 588 -32.12 -19.89 2.62
C ALA A 588 -31.27 -18.71 2.12
N MET A 589 -30.90 -17.77 3.00
CA MET A 589 -30.03 -16.66 2.62
C MET A 589 -28.64 -17.15 2.18
N LEU A 590 -28.10 -18.18 2.84
CA LEU A 590 -26.84 -18.80 2.43
C LEU A 590 -26.95 -19.54 1.09
N GLU A 591 -28.08 -20.21 0.85
CA GLU A 591 -28.34 -20.87 -0.42
C GLU A 591 -28.51 -19.87 -1.56
N ASP A 592 -29.18 -18.73 -1.31
CA ASP A 592 -29.28 -17.63 -2.27
C ASP A 592 -27.90 -17.14 -2.71
N PHE A 593 -26.92 -17.07 -1.80
CA PHE A 593 -25.53 -16.73 -2.17
C PHE A 593 -24.90 -17.78 -3.10
N ARG A 594 -25.17 -19.08 -2.89
CA ARG A 594 -24.68 -20.14 -3.79
C ARG A 594 -25.33 -20.04 -5.17
N ILE A 595 -26.63 -19.76 -5.22
CA ILE A 595 -27.40 -19.61 -6.46
C ILE A 595 -26.95 -18.37 -7.24
N LEU A 596 -26.91 -17.20 -6.60
CA LEU A 596 -26.47 -15.94 -7.21
C LEU A 596 -25.02 -16.01 -7.70
N GLY A 597 -24.17 -16.71 -6.94
CA GLY A 597 -22.75 -16.87 -7.24
C GLY A 597 -22.42 -18.10 -8.08
N LYS A 598 -23.38 -18.77 -8.72
CA LYS A 598 -23.13 -20.00 -9.50
C LYS A 598 -22.01 -19.80 -10.53
N GLY A 599 -20.98 -20.65 -10.47
CA GLY A 599 -19.78 -20.57 -11.31
C GLY A 599 -18.64 -19.72 -10.73
N PHE A 600 -18.90 -18.93 -9.68
CA PHE A 600 -17.91 -18.10 -8.98
C PHE A 600 -17.78 -18.44 -7.50
N VAL A 601 -18.81 -18.99 -6.84
CA VAL A 601 -18.77 -19.40 -5.44
C VAL A 601 -18.35 -20.86 -5.35
N LYS A 602 -17.24 -21.10 -4.66
CA LYS A 602 -16.71 -22.44 -4.35
C LYS A 602 -17.50 -23.10 -3.22
N SER A 603 -17.69 -22.37 -2.13
CA SER A 603 -18.41 -22.86 -0.94
C SER A 603 -18.88 -21.70 -0.08
N VAL A 604 -19.84 -21.98 0.80
CA VAL A 604 -20.35 -21.03 1.80
C VAL A 604 -20.30 -21.74 3.15
N THR A 605 -19.52 -21.19 4.07
CA THR A 605 -19.25 -21.74 5.39
C THR A 605 -19.92 -20.87 6.45
N LEU A 606 -20.79 -21.45 7.26
CA LEU A 606 -21.38 -20.75 8.41
C LEU A 606 -20.38 -20.80 9.57
N LEU A 607 -20.09 -19.65 10.16
CA LEU A 607 -19.18 -19.52 11.29
C LEU A 607 -19.99 -19.73 12.57
N THR A 608 -19.92 -20.93 13.13
CA THR A 608 -20.58 -21.23 14.41
C THR A 608 -19.80 -20.57 15.55
N HIS A 609 -20.43 -19.64 16.25
CA HIS A 609 -19.89 -19.04 17.47
C HIS A 609 -20.05 -20.05 18.63
N SER A 610 -18.99 -20.81 18.91
CA SER A 610 -18.88 -21.61 20.15
C SER A 610 -18.39 -20.76 21.32
#